data_AF-A0A349DXW2-F1
#
_entry.id   AF-A0A349DXW2-F1
#
_cell.length_a   1.000
_cell.length_b   1.000
_cell.length_c   1.000
_cell.angle_alpha   90.00
_cell.angle_beta   90.00
_cell.angle_gamma   90.00
#
_symmetry.space_group_name_H-M   'P 1'
#
loop_
_entity.id
_entity.type
_entity.pdbx_description
1 polymer ?
#
loop_
_entity_poly.entity_id
_entity_poly.type
_entity_poly.pdbx_seq_one_letter_code
_entity_poly.pdbx_strand_id
1 'polypeptide(L)'
;MDLYIRDLSEENLVFMQETSKKYTIPPRDREEWKMIVTGEIKHYFKNFVLQMKSNEYKRKIENGTLTPDEATDDLYQLCEKYAIAVQNDFKIIFKEW
;
A
#
# COMPACT_ATOMS: atom_id res chain seq x y z
N MET A 1 -27.44 36.06 -20.49
CA MET A 1 -28.56 35.14 -20.70
C MET A 1 -28.20 34.26 -21.88
N ASP A 2 -27.92 32.97 -21.77
CA ASP A 2 -27.84 32.12 -20.59
C ASP A 2 -26.81 31.03 -20.85
N LEU A 3 -26.21 30.62 -19.73
CA LEU A 3 -25.23 29.56 -19.58
C LEU A 3 -25.81 28.24 -20.08
N TYR A 4 -25.10 27.57 -20.99
CA TYR A 4 -25.38 26.17 -21.34
C TYR A 4 -24.26 25.28 -20.80
N ILE A 5 -24.18 25.22 -19.47
CA ILE A 5 -23.55 24.10 -18.77
C ILE A 5 -24.61 23.00 -18.80
N ARG A 6 -24.61 22.18 -19.86
CA ARG A 6 -25.43 20.98 -19.92
C ARG A 6 -24.69 19.87 -19.19
N ASP A 7 -25.34 19.43 -18.12
CA ASP A 7 -25.06 18.27 -17.28
C ASP A 7 -24.15 17.22 -17.91
N LEU A 8 -22.97 17.10 -17.31
CA LEU A 8 -22.17 15.88 -17.35
C LEU A 8 -22.99 14.80 -16.63
N SER A 9 -23.65 13.98 -17.44
CA SER A 9 -24.58 12.94 -17.02
C SER A 9 -24.00 12.08 -15.89
N GLU A 10 -24.88 11.77 -14.95
CA GLU A 10 -24.70 10.96 -13.75
C GLU A 10 -24.06 9.57 -13.99
N GLU A 11 -23.89 9.16 -15.25
CA GLU A 11 -23.25 7.90 -15.66
C GLU A 11 -21.79 7.79 -15.21
N ASN A 12 -21.06 8.90 -15.09
CA ASN A 12 -19.69 8.88 -14.53
C ASN A 12 -19.64 8.83 -12.99
N LEU A 13 -20.75 9.15 -12.31
CA LEU A 13 -20.85 9.05 -10.85
C LEU A 13 -21.19 7.62 -10.40
N VAL A 14 -21.89 6.85 -11.23
CA VAL A 14 -22.22 5.44 -10.94
C VAL A 14 -20.97 4.55 -10.98
N PHE A 15 -19.97 4.89 -11.81
CA PHE A 15 -18.73 4.10 -11.90
C PHE A 15 -17.82 4.19 -10.67
N MET A 16 -18.07 5.13 -9.75
CA MET A 16 -17.30 5.30 -8.51
C MET A 16 -17.99 4.74 -7.25
N GLN A 17 -19.16 4.10 -7.34
CA GLN A 17 -19.93 3.68 -6.15
C GLN A 17 -20.07 2.16 -5.94
N GLU A 18 -19.38 1.32 -6.71
CA GLU A 18 -19.52 -0.15 -6.61
C GLU A 18 -18.24 -0.89 -6.15
N THR A 19 -17.57 -0.43 -5.07
CA THR A 19 -16.42 -1.17 -4.51
C THR A 19 -16.30 -1.13 -2.98
N SER A 20 -17.39 -1.29 -2.22
CA SER A 20 -17.27 -1.45 -0.75
C SER A 20 -17.05 -2.91 -0.32
N LYS A 21 -16.04 -3.57 -0.90
CA LYS A 21 -15.26 -4.52 -0.10
C LYS A 21 -14.12 -3.69 0.48
N LYS A 22 -14.21 -3.37 1.77
CA LYS A 22 -13.12 -2.68 2.48
C LYS A 22 -11.91 -3.61 2.44
N TYR A 23 -10.99 -3.38 1.52
CA TYR A 23 -9.72 -4.08 1.48
C TYR A 23 -8.98 -3.71 2.75
N THR A 24 -8.84 -4.68 3.63
CA THR A 24 -8.09 -4.51 4.85
C THR A 24 -6.60 -4.69 4.52
N ILE A 25 -5.72 -4.16 5.37
CA ILE A 25 -4.30 -4.57 5.40
C ILE A 25 -3.96 -5.26 6.75
N PRO A 26 -2.92 -6.11 6.82
CA PRO A 26 -2.53 -6.78 8.06
C PRO A 26 -2.23 -5.78 9.18
N PRO A 27 -2.55 -6.10 10.46
CA PRO A 27 -2.23 -5.24 11.59
C PRO A 27 -0.74 -4.84 11.63
N ARG A 28 -0.46 -3.57 11.99
CA ARG A 28 0.89 -2.97 11.96
C ARG A 28 1.87 -3.60 12.95
N ASP A 29 1.37 -4.14 14.04
CA ASP A 29 2.14 -4.74 15.13
C ASP A 29 2.77 -6.10 14.77
N ARG A 30 2.36 -6.68 13.63
CA ARG A 30 2.94 -7.92 13.10
C ARG A 30 4.42 -7.76 12.75
N GLU A 31 5.24 -8.71 13.23
CA GLU A 31 6.70 -8.68 13.07
C GLU A 31 7.13 -8.75 11.61
N GLU A 32 6.33 -9.41 10.75
CA GLU A 32 6.62 -9.55 9.33
C GLU A 32 6.79 -8.18 8.64
N TRP A 33 6.13 -7.13 9.12
CA TRP A 33 6.35 -5.77 8.61
C TRP A 33 7.79 -5.30 8.77
N LYS A 34 8.37 -5.54 9.95
CA LYS A 34 9.79 -5.21 10.21
C LYS A 34 10.69 -6.06 9.32
N MET A 35 10.37 -7.35 9.19
CA MET A 35 11.13 -8.28 8.35
C MET A 35 11.14 -7.88 6.86
N ILE A 36 10.08 -7.23 6.36
CA ILE A 36 10.05 -6.68 4.99
C ILE A 36 11.06 -5.54 4.85
N VAL A 37 11.02 -4.56 5.76
CA VAL A 37 11.85 -3.34 5.63
C VAL A 37 13.32 -3.60 5.95
N THR A 38 13.62 -4.58 6.80
CA THR A 38 15.00 -5.06 7.02
C THR A 38 15.50 -6.00 5.92
N GLY A 39 14.58 -6.54 5.10
CA GLY A 39 14.88 -7.46 4.01
C GLY A 39 15.18 -8.89 4.46
N GLU A 40 14.77 -9.26 5.68
CA GLU A 40 14.76 -10.64 6.16
C GLU A 40 13.76 -11.50 5.38
N ILE A 41 12.59 -10.92 5.07
CA ILE A 41 11.66 -11.48 4.07
C ILE A 41 12.06 -10.98 2.69
N LYS A 42 12.53 -11.89 1.84
CA LYS A 42 12.79 -11.62 0.42
C LYS A 42 11.49 -11.70 -0.38
N HIS A 43 10.67 -10.67 -0.26
CA HIS A 43 9.46 -10.51 -1.08
C HIS A 43 9.61 -9.39 -2.09
N TYR A 44 9.18 -9.65 -3.32
CA TYR A 44 9.08 -8.62 -4.35
C TYR A 44 7.62 -8.20 -4.49
N PHE A 45 7.29 -6.97 -4.10
CA PHE A 45 5.96 -6.41 -4.29
C PHE A 45 5.65 -6.31 -5.78
N LYS A 46 4.44 -6.73 -6.16
CA LYS A 46 3.98 -6.56 -7.54
C LYS A 46 3.75 -5.08 -7.87
N ASN A 47 3.37 -4.28 -6.88
CA ASN A 47 3.27 -2.84 -7.02
C ASN A 47 4.66 -2.21 -7.07
N PHE A 48 4.97 -1.54 -8.19
CA PHE A 48 6.29 -0.95 -8.43
C PHE A 48 6.70 0.10 -7.40
N VAL A 49 5.76 0.95 -6.94
CA VAL A 49 6.05 2.00 -5.96
C VAL A 49 6.45 1.37 -4.63
N LEU A 50 5.70 0.35 -4.18
CA LEU A 50 6.03 -0.38 -2.95
C LEU A 50 7.36 -1.12 -3.07
N GLN A 51 7.64 -1.72 -4.22
CA GLN A 51 8.92 -2.38 -4.47
C GLN A 51 10.12 -1.42 -4.41
N MET A 52 9.98 -0.22 -4.99
CA MET A 52 11.03 0.78 -4.90
C MET A 52 11.22 1.26 -3.47
N LYS A 53 10.11 1.50 -2.76
CA LYS A 53 10.14 2.01 -1.39
C LYS A 53 10.70 1.00 -0.39
N SER A 54 10.33 -0.27 -0.47
CA SER A 54 10.91 -1.31 0.38
C SER A 54 12.42 -1.44 0.19
N ASN A 55 12.89 -1.39 -1.06
CA ASN A 55 14.32 -1.38 -1.37
C ASN A 55 15.03 -0.12 -0.86
N GLU A 56 14.39 1.05 -0.97
CA GLU A 56 14.90 2.32 -0.43
C GLU A 56 15.04 2.25 1.10
N TYR A 57 14.01 1.76 1.80
CA TYR A 57 14.01 1.62 3.25
C TYR A 57 15.10 0.69 3.74
N LYS A 58 15.25 -0.47 3.10
CA LYS A 58 16.35 -1.40 3.41
C LYS A 58 17.71 -0.71 3.38
N ARG A 59 18.02 0.02 2.30
CA ARG A 59 19.28 0.75 2.16
C ARG A 59 19.43 1.85 3.22
N LYS A 60 18.37 2.57 3.54
CA LYS A 60 18.42 3.63 4.57
C LYS A 60 18.64 3.07 5.97
N ILE A 61 18.05 1.92 6.29
CA ILE A 61 18.27 1.19 7.54
C ILE A 61 19.71 0.68 7.61
N GLU A 62 20.23 0.06 6.54
CA GLU A 62 21.62 -0.39 6.45
C GLU A 62 22.61 0.77 6.65
N ASN A 63 22.27 1.96 6.17
CA ASN A 63 23.06 3.17 6.34
C ASN A 63 22.82 3.91 7.68
N GLY A 64 21.91 3.42 8.54
CA GLY A 64 21.57 4.04 9.82
C GLY A 64 20.85 5.40 9.72
N THR A 65 20.27 5.71 8.55
CA THR A 65 19.58 6.98 8.27
C THR A 65 18.06 6.92 8.47
N LEU A 66 17.52 5.72 8.71
CA LEU A 66 16.12 5.46 8.99
C LEU A 66 16.04 4.28 9.95
N THR A 67 15.21 4.37 10.99
CA THR A 67 15.01 3.22 11.90
C THR A 67 14.04 2.20 11.29
N PRO A 68 14.14 0.91 11.66
CA PRO A 68 13.18 -0.10 11.21
C PRO A 68 11.72 0.22 11.58
N ASP A 69 11.49 0.90 12.71
CA ASP A 69 10.15 1.27 13.16
C ASP A 69 9.55 2.39 12.29
N GLU A 70 10.31 3.45 11.99
CA GLU A 70 9.88 4.51 11.08
C GLU A 70 9.61 3.98 9.67
N ALA A 71 10.50 3.12 9.16
CA ALA A 71 10.31 2.47 7.86
C ALA A 71 9.05 1.59 7.82
N THR A 72 8.74 0.93 8.94
CA THR A 72 7.53 0.10 9.06
C THR A 72 6.27 0.97 9.01
N ASP A 73 6.24 2.06 9.76
CA ASP A 73 5.10 2.98 9.79
C ASP A 73 4.84 3.60 8.41
N ASP A 74 5.91 4.03 7.75
CA ASP A 74 5.86 4.57 6.39
C ASP A 74 5.33 3.53 5.38
N LEU A 75 5.86 2.31 5.41
CA LEU A 75 5.42 1.23 4.52
C LEU A 75 3.96 0.86 4.78
N TYR A 76 3.55 0.79 6.05
CA TYR A 76 2.17 0.50 6.44
C TYR A 76 1.19 1.53 5.87
N GLN A 77 1.46 2.83 6.07
CA GLN A 77 0.64 3.91 5.51
C GLN A 77 0.59 3.89 3.98
N LEU A 78 1.70 3.55 3.33
CA LEU A 78 1.75 3.41 1.88
C LEU A 78 0.87 2.24 1.42
N CYS A 79 0.89 1.13 2.15
CA CYS A 79 0.04 -0.01 1.89
C CYS A 79 -1.45 0.28 2.11
N GLU A 80 -1.82 1.14 3.08
CA GLU A 80 -3.22 1.57 3.25
C GLU A 80 -3.74 2.29 2.00
N LYS A 81 -2.91 3.16 1.39
CA LYS A 81 -3.25 3.87 0.15
C LYS A 81 -3.41 2.94 -1.05
N TYR A 82 -2.66 1.84 -1.08
CA TYR A 82 -2.66 0.86 -2.16
C TYR A 82 -3.30 -0.47 -1.75
N ALA A 83 -4.20 -0.47 -0.76
CA ALA A 83 -4.72 -1.68 -0.11
C ALA A 83 -5.20 -2.74 -1.11
N ILE A 84 -5.84 -2.34 -2.21
CA ILE A 84 -6.32 -3.24 -3.27
C ILE A 84 -5.18 -3.99 -3.96
N ALA A 85 -4.10 -3.28 -4.28
CA ALA A 85 -3.00 -3.81 -5.09
C ALA A 85 -2.10 -4.79 -4.32
N VAL A 86 -2.10 -4.72 -2.99
CA VAL A 86 -1.19 -5.47 -2.11
C VAL A 86 -1.75 -6.77 -1.57
N GLN A 87 -3.04 -7.06 -1.81
CA GLN A 87 -3.71 -8.23 -1.21
C GLN A 87 -3.00 -9.56 -1.53
N ASN A 88 -2.58 -9.74 -2.78
CA ASN A 88 -1.87 -10.95 -3.20
C ASN A 88 -0.47 -11.04 -2.58
N ASP A 89 0.21 -9.90 -2.41
CA ASP A 89 1.50 -9.84 -1.74
C ASP A 89 1.34 -10.20 -0.24
N PHE A 90 0.29 -9.70 0.41
CA PHE A 90 0.03 -10.01 1.82
C PHE A 90 -0.32 -11.46 2.09
N LYS A 91 -1.05 -12.12 1.18
CA LYS A 91 -1.27 -13.58 1.27
C LYS A 91 0.03 -14.36 1.27
N ILE A 92 1.05 -13.90 0.55
CA ILE A 92 2.34 -14.56 0.47
C ILE A 92 3.16 -14.27 1.73
N ILE A 93 3.21 -13.02 2.16
CA ILE A 93 4.04 -12.57 3.28
C ILE A 93 3.46 -13.03 4.63
N PHE A 94 2.17 -12.76 4.86
CA PHE A 94 1.51 -12.94 6.15
C PHE A 94 0.73 -14.25 6.25
N LYS A 95 0.68 -15.04 5.16
CA LYS A 95 0.03 -16.36 4.98
C LYS A 95 -1.50 -16.36 5.11
N GLU A 96 -2.05 -15.63 6.06
CA GLU A 96 -3.48 -15.45 6.27
C GLU A 96 -3.86 -14.00 6.00
N TRP A 97 -4.44 -13.72 4.82
CA TRP A 97 -5.02 -12.41 4.47
C TRP A 97 -6.05 -12.43 3.35
#